data_AF-A0A3M1HZH3-F1
#
_entry.id   AF-A0A3M1HZH3-F1
#
_cell.length_a   1.000
_cell.length_b   1.000
_cell.length_c   1.000
_cell.angle_alpha   90.00
_cell.angle_beta   90.00
_cell.angle_gamma   90.00
#
_symmetry.space_group_name_H-M   'P 1'
#
loop_
_entity.id
_entity.type
_entity.pdbx_description
1 polymer ?
#
loop_
_entity_poly.entity_id
_entity_poly.type
_entity_poly.pdbx_seq_one_letter_code
_entity_poly.pdbx_strand_id
1 'polypeptide(L)'
;AAGETFAQFYVQIEVSGGGGSEPFAVIHVTYDLSTFDEGIYTGCPIVTAHITTNGAGDVKYHWTRSDNASTPVETLHFNSAGTKDVQKEWRLGSGAPPDTYWLGIYIDEPNHQDFGHINVNKCSSP
;
A
#
# COMPACT_ATOMS: atom_id res chain seq x y z
N ALA A 1 41.39 -21.22 -9.16
CA ALA A 1 40.40 -20.18 -8.86
C ALA A 1 39.32 -20.26 -9.93
N ALA A 2 38.15 -20.82 -9.60
CA ALA A 2 36.93 -20.70 -10.41
C ALA A 2 36.11 -19.59 -9.72
N GLY A 3 35.62 -18.53 -10.36
CA GLY A 3 35.02 -18.46 -11.68
C GLY A 3 33.50 -18.45 -11.48
N GLU A 4 32.99 -17.41 -10.82
CA GLU A 4 31.55 -17.28 -10.50
C GLU A 4 30.77 -17.03 -11.79
N THR A 5 29.93 -17.99 -12.17
CA THR A 5 29.02 -17.92 -13.32
C THR A 5 27.86 -16.96 -13.03
N PHE A 6 27.82 -15.82 -13.71
CA PHE A 6 26.60 -15.00 -13.80
C PHE A 6 25.71 -15.56 -14.90
N ALA A 7 24.49 -15.99 -14.56
CA ALA A 7 23.47 -16.33 -15.54
C ALA A 7 22.64 -15.08 -15.87
N GLN A 8 22.53 -14.73 -17.15
CA GLN A 8 21.53 -13.78 -17.63
C GLN A 8 20.22 -14.54 -17.82
N PHE A 9 19.16 -14.08 -17.16
CA PHE A 9 17.79 -14.55 -17.45
C PHE A 9 17.01 -13.44 -18.14
N TYR A 10 16.35 -13.79 -19.23
CA TYR A 10 15.42 -12.92 -19.94
C TYR A 10 14.03 -13.46 -19.66
N VAL A 11 13.16 -12.63 -19.10
CA VAL A 11 11.75 -12.97 -18.87
C VAL A 11 10.94 -12.35 -20.00
N GLN A 12 10.24 -13.20 -20.76
CA GLN A 12 9.20 -12.77 -21.68
C GLN A 12 7.86 -12.91 -20.96
N ILE A 13 7.24 -11.77 -20.64
CA ILE A 13 5.88 -11.76 -20.08
C ILE A 13 4.92 -11.73 -21.26
N GLU A 14 4.32 -12.87 -21.57
CA GLU A 14 3.22 -12.94 -22.53
C GLU A 14 1.93 -12.51 -21.82
N VAL A 15 1.47 -11.31 -22.12
CA VAL A 15 0.12 -10.88 -21.75
C VAL A 15 -0.79 -11.30 -22.89
N SER A 16 -1.63 -12.31 -22.66
CA SER A 16 -2.61 -12.76 -23.65
C SER A 16 -3.63 -11.65 -23.89
N GLY A 17 -3.40 -10.85 -24.93
CA GLY A 17 -4.33 -9.83 -25.42
C GLY A 17 -5.57 -10.50 -26.03
N GLY A 18 -6.48 -10.97 -25.18
CA GLY A 18 -7.79 -11.44 -25.60
C GLY A 18 -8.77 -10.27 -25.64
N GLY A 19 -9.46 -10.07 -26.77
CA GLY A 19 -10.51 -9.06 -26.95
C GLY A 19 -11.80 -9.32 -26.13
N GLY A 20 -11.66 -9.58 -24.83
CA GLY A 20 -12.72 -9.56 -23.83
C GLY A 20 -12.61 -8.32 -22.95
N SER A 21 -13.66 -8.03 -22.15
CA SER A 21 -13.60 -6.99 -21.11
C SER A 21 -12.37 -7.20 -20.23
N GLU A 22 -11.57 -6.14 -19.99
CA GLU A 22 -10.40 -6.22 -19.11
C GLU A 22 -10.79 -6.84 -17.75
N PRO A 23 -9.95 -7.71 -17.17
CA PRO A 23 -10.24 -8.27 -15.86
C PRO A 23 -10.36 -7.15 -14.82
N PHE A 24 -11.23 -7.33 -13.84
CA PHE A 24 -11.34 -6.39 -12.72
C PHE A 24 -9.99 -6.28 -12.01
N ALA A 25 -9.51 -5.05 -11.83
CA ALA A 25 -8.21 -4.75 -11.26
C ALA A 25 -8.23 -3.44 -10.47
N VAL A 26 -7.38 -3.37 -9.44
CA VAL A 26 -6.87 -2.09 -8.95
C VAL A 26 -5.85 -1.61 -9.99
N ILE A 27 -6.06 -0.42 -10.53
CA ILE A 27 -5.23 0.15 -11.59
C ILE A 27 -4.30 1.25 -11.09
N HIS A 28 -4.63 1.85 -9.94
CA HIS A 28 -3.82 2.92 -9.36
C HIS A 28 -4.09 3.06 -7.86
N VAL A 29 -3.04 3.40 -7.11
CA VAL A 29 -3.15 3.84 -5.71
C VAL A 29 -2.27 5.08 -5.53
N THR A 30 -2.83 6.14 -4.97
CA THR A 30 -2.07 7.29 -4.48
C THR A 30 -2.24 7.43 -2.97
N TYR A 31 -1.35 8.23 -2.37
CA TYR A 31 -1.32 8.42 -0.92
C TYR A 31 -1.30 9.91 -0.57
N ASP A 32 -2.11 10.28 0.41
CA ASP A 32 -2.06 11.56 1.10
C ASP A 32 -1.65 11.38 2.56
N LEU A 33 -0.82 12.29 3.05
CA LEU A 33 -0.40 12.34 4.46
C LEU A 33 -1.06 13.52 5.16
N SER A 34 -1.76 13.22 6.25
CA SER A 34 -2.22 14.22 7.21
C SER A 34 -1.85 13.78 8.63
N THR A 35 -2.26 14.52 9.64
CA THR A 35 -1.91 14.23 11.03
C THR A 35 -3.08 14.43 11.98
N PHE A 36 -3.03 13.72 13.11
CA PHE A 36 -3.91 13.95 14.26
C PHE A 36 -3.10 14.17 15.53
N ASP A 37 -3.76 14.76 16.51
CA ASP A 37 -3.24 14.95 17.86
C ASP A 37 -4.06 14.11 18.84
N GLU A 38 -3.40 13.49 19.82
CA GLU A 38 -4.03 12.65 20.84
C GLU A 38 -3.32 12.84 22.19
N GLY A 39 -3.98 13.56 23.11
CA GLY A 39 -3.41 13.86 24.43
C GLY A 39 -2.17 14.73 24.32
N ILE A 40 -1.02 14.22 24.80
CA ILE A 40 0.28 14.91 24.70
C ILE A 40 1.02 14.62 23.39
N TYR A 41 0.50 13.71 22.56
CA TYR A 41 1.12 13.36 21.28
C TYR A 41 0.53 14.24 20.19
N THR A 42 1.38 14.88 19.41
CA THR A 42 0.98 15.76 18.30
C THR A 42 1.60 15.32 16.99
N GLY A 43 0.95 15.64 15.87
CA GLY A 43 1.48 15.34 14.55
C GLY A 43 1.58 13.84 14.24
N CYS A 44 0.75 13.00 14.88
CA CYS A 44 0.74 11.57 14.59
C CYS A 44 0.20 11.32 13.18
N PRO A 45 0.81 10.44 12.38
CA PRO A 45 0.46 10.28 10.97
C PRO A 45 -0.92 9.62 10.76
N ILE A 46 -1.68 10.20 9.83
CA ILE A 46 -2.81 9.57 9.14
C ILE A 46 -2.42 9.44 7.68
N VAL A 47 -2.43 8.22 7.16
CA VAL A 47 -2.28 7.98 5.72
C VAL A 47 -3.64 7.68 5.12
N THR A 48 -4.00 8.41 4.06
CA THR A 48 -5.14 8.09 3.20
C THR A 48 -4.61 7.46 1.93
N ALA A 49 -5.11 6.28 1.57
CA ALA A 49 -4.83 5.64 0.28
C ALA A 49 -6.07 5.74 -0.62
N HIS A 50 -5.87 6.22 -1.84
CA HIS A 50 -6.91 6.38 -2.85
C HIS A 50 -6.84 5.21 -3.84
N ILE A 51 -7.63 4.18 -3.60
CA ILE A 51 -7.61 2.95 -4.37
C ILE A 51 -8.55 3.10 -5.57
N THR A 52 -8.01 3.02 -6.78
CA THR A 52 -8.76 3.18 -8.04
C THR A 52 -8.89 1.86 -8.79
N THR A 53 -10.11 1.50 -9.17
CA THR A 53 -10.42 0.27 -9.92
C THR A 53 -10.99 0.56 -11.31
N ASN A 54 -10.83 -0.40 -12.23
CA ASN A 54 -11.37 -0.31 -13.60
C ASN A 54 -12.82 -0.79 -13.75
N GLY A 55 -13.47 -1.24 -12.67
CA GLY A 55 -14.81 -1.85 -12.74
C GLY A 55 -15.44 -2.10 -11.38
N ALA A 56 -16.58 -2.79 -11.40
CA ALA A 56 -17.22 -3.30 -10.18
C ALA A 56 -16.52 -4.59 -9.71
N GLY A 57 -16.35 -4.75 -8.41
CA GLY A 57 -15.67 -5.91 -7.82
C GLY A 57 -15.23 -5.67 -6.38
N ASP A 58 -14.73 -6.72 -5.74
CA ASP A 58 -14.20 -6.66 -4.38
C ASP A 58 -12.68 -6.51 -4.41
N VAL A 59 -12.17 -5.48 -3.73
CA VAL A 59 -10.74 -5.34 -3.44
C VAL A 59 -10.47 -5.85 -2.05
N LYS A 60 -9.56 -6.81 -1.89
CA LYS A 60 -9.04 -7.21 -0.58
C LYS A 60 -7.66 -6.61 -0.41
N TYR A 61 -7.43 -5.91 0.69
CA TYR A 61 -6.19 -5.21 0.94
C TYR A 61 -5.77 -5.31 2.40
N HIS A 62 -4.49 -5.07 2.67
CA HIS A 62 -4.00 -4.78 4.00
C HIS A 62 -2.95 -3.68 3.97
N TRP A 63 -2.82 -2.97 5.07
CA TRP A 63 -1.76 -1.99 5.25
C TRP A 63 -0.45 -2.70 5.62
N THR A 64 0.64 -2.29 4.98
CA THR A 64 2.00 -2.71 5.26
C THR A 64 2.78 -1.55 5.89
N ARG A 65 3.75 -1.88 6.76
CA ARG A 65 4.56 -0.88 7.47
C ARG A 65 6.04 -1.19 7.42
N SER A 66 6.85 -0.14 7.55
CA SER A 66 8.31 -0.24 7.60
C SER A 66 8.87 -1.10 8.73
N ASP A 67 8.11 -1.29 9.81
CA ASP A 67 8.49 -2.14 10.94
C ASP A 67 8.06 -3.61 10.78
N ASN A 68 7.76 -4.01 9.54
CA ASN A 68 7.39 -5.37 9.16
C ASN A 68 6.06 -5.84 9.77
N ALA A 69 5.26 -4.92 10.30
CA ALA A 69 3.89 -5.17 10.74
C ALA A 69 2.90 -4.97 9.59
N SER A 70 1.79 -5.70 9.65
CA SER A 70 0.66 -5.53 8.74
C SER A 70 -0.67 -5.52 9.50
N THR A 71 -1.70 -4.93 8.88
CA THR A 71 -3.07 -5.05 9.40
C THR A 71 -3.71 -6.36 8.95
N PRO A 72 -4.81 -6.80 9.59
CA PRO A 72 -5.70 -7.78 8.99
C PRO A 72 -6.16 -7.34 7.60
N VAL A 73 -6.53 -8.32 6.77
CA VAL A 73 -7.10 -8.08 5.44
C VAL A 73 -8.50 -7.48 5.58
N GLU A 74 -8.75 -6.41 4.83
CA GLU A 74 -9.99 -5.67 4.75
C GLU A 74 -10.59 -5.81 3.34
N THR A 75 -11.92 -5.74 3.23
CA THR A 75 -12.62 -5.84 1.94
C THR A 75 -13.28 -4.51 1.60
N LEU A 76 -13.02 -3.99 0.40
CA LEU A 76 -13.58 -2.77 -0.16
C LEU A 76 -14.39 -3.08 -1.42
N HIS A 77 -15.71 -2.90 -1.33
CA HIS A 77 -16.62 -3.22 -2.43
C HIS A 77 -16.77 -2.06 -3.42
N PHE A 78 -16.55 -2.27 -4.71
CA PHE A 78 -16.80 -1.29 -5.78
C PHE A 78 -18.04 -1.68 -6.59
N ASN A 79 -19.02 -0.79 -6.69
CA ASN A 79 -20.23 -1.01 -7.51
C ASN A 79 -20.02 -0.66 -9.00
N SER A 80 -18.94 0.05 -9.31
CA SER A 80 -18.52 0.49 -10.65
C SER A 80 -17.04 0.87 -10.60
N ALA A 81 -16.43 1.13 -11.76
CA ALA A 81 -15.12 1.77 -11.83
C ALA A 81 -15.12 3.08 -11.03
N GLY A 82 -14.00 3.38 -10.38
CA GLY A 82 -13.85 4.62 -9.60
C GLY A 82 -12.79 4.49 -8.51
N THR A 83 -12.75 5.49 -7.64
CA THR A 83 -11.78 5.59 -6.54
C THR A 83 -12.50 5.54 -5.20
N LYS A 84 -11.92 4.84 -4.23
CA LYS A 84 -12.35 4.85 -2.83
C LYS A 84 -11.18 5.07 -1.91
N ASP A 85 -11.45 5.80 -0.84
CA ASP A 85 -10.45 6.18 0.15
C ASP A 85 -10.51 5.26 1.35
N VAL A 86 -9.34 4.85 1.81
CA VAL A 86 -9.16 4.11 3.06
C VAL A 86 -8.10 4.81 3.90
N GLN A 87 -8.27 4.81 5.22
CA GLN A 87 -7.40 5.58 6.11
C GLN A 87 -6.76 4.69 7.18
N LYS A 88 -5.52 5.04 7.53
CA LYS A 88 -4.82 4.44 8.66
C LYS A 88 -4.12 5.47 9.51
N GLU A 89 -4.49 5.50 10.77
CA GLU A 89 -3.72 6.15 11.83
C GLU A 89 -2.56 5.24 12.26
N TRP A 90 -1.40 5.84 12.48
CA TRP A 90 -0.29 5.16 13.13
C TRP A 90 0.24 5.99 14.29
N ARG A 91 -0.01 5.51 15.50
CA ARG A 91 0.59 5.98 16.75
C ARG A 91 2.06 5.55 16.84
N LEU A 92 2.89 6.13 15.97
CA LEU A 92 4.32 5.90 15.96
C LEU A 92 4.97 6.79 17.03
N GLY A 93 5.18 6.25 18.22
CA GLY A 93 5.67 7.03 19.37
C GLY A 93 7.06 7.66 19.14
N SER A 94 7.31 8.77 19.83
CA SER A 94 8.57 9.54 19.76
C SER A 94 9.82 8.71 20.13
N GLY A 95 9.65 7.70 21.00
CA GLY A 95 10.72 6.76 21.40
C GLY A 95 11.07 5.69 20.36
N ALA A 96 10.42 5.64 19.20
CA ALA A 96 10.79 4.71 18.14
C ALA A 96 12.24 4.99 17.66
N PRO A 97 13.01 4.00 17.21
CA PRO A 97 14.38 4.19 16.73
C PRO A 97 14.51 5.26 15.63
N PRO A 98 15.65 5.94 15.47
CA PRO A 98 15.85 6.86 14.35
C PRO A 98 15.92 6.06 13.04
N ASP A 99 14.82 6.05 12.28
CA ASP A 99 14.67 5.33 11.02
C ASP A 99 13.68 6.06 10.09
N THR A 100 13.60 5.62 8.84
CA THR A 100 12.57 6.05 7.89
C THR A 100 11.34 5.17 8.07
N TYR A 101 10.22 5.81 8.38
CA TYR A 101 8.94 5.12 8.56
C TYR A 101 8.05 5.31 7.35
N TRP A 102 7.29 4.27 7.00
CA TRP A 102 6.35 4.33 5.89
C TRP A 102 5.14 3.43 6.13
N LEU A 103 4.02 3.80 5.51
CA LEU A 103 2.79 3.02 5.39
C LEU A 103 2.48 2.82 3.92
N GLY A 104 2.15 1.58 3.55
CA GLY A 104 1.80 1.18 2.20
C GLY A 104 0.54 0.33 2.16
N ILE A 105 0.10 0.00 0.95
CA ILE A 105 -1.03 -0.92 0.72
C ILE A 105 -0.52 -2.07 -0.14
N TYR A 106 -0.77 -3.28 0.34
CA TYR A 106 -0.74 -4.47 -0.49
C TYR A 106 -2.18 -4.84 -0.86
N ILE A 107 -2.40 -5.11 -2.15
CA ILE A 107 -3.68 -5.60 -2.67
C ILE A 107 -3.59 -7.12 -2.76
N ASP A 108 -4.25 -7.81 -1.84
CA ASP A 108 -4.38 -9.26 -1.84
C ASP A 108 -5.22 -9.74 -3.01
N GLU A 109 -6.35 -9.10 -3.30
CA GLU A 109 -7.20 -9.41 -4.44
C GLU A 109 -7.67 -8.10 -5.09
N PRO A 110 -7.70 -8.00 -6.42
CA PRO A 110 -7.37 -9.04 -7.41
C PRO A 110 -5.90 -9.05 -7.85
N ASN A 111 -5.09 -8.08 -7.42
CA ASN A 111 -3.78 -7.83 -8.02
C ASN A 111 -2.64 -8.70 -7.47
N HIS A 112 -2.72 -9.15 -6.22
CA HIS A 112 -1.59 -9.77 -5.51
C HIS A 112 -0.30 -8.94 -5.63
N GLN A 113 -0.39 -7.65 -5.34
CA GLN A 113 0.67 -6.69 -5.63
C GLN A 113 0.80 -5.61 -4.56
N ASP A 114 2.05 -5.20 -4.30
CA ASP A 114 2.38 -4.00 -3.54
C ASP A 114 2.23 -2.75 -4.42
N PHE A 115 1.48 -1.76 -3.93
CA PHE A 115 1.23 -0.50 -4.62
C PHE A 115 2.08 0.66 -4.10
N GLY A 116 3.19 0.35 -3.42
CA GLY A 116 4.09 1.34 -2.85
C GLY A 116 3.62 1.85 -1.49
N HIS A 117 4.24 2.95 -1.08
CA HIS A 117 4.09 3.51 0.25
C HIS A 117 4.36 5.01 0.28
N ILE A 118 3.94 5.66 1.36
CA ILE A 118 4.30 7.04 1.71
C ILE A 118 5.13 7.07 2.99
N ASN A 119 6.16 7.91 3.00
CA ASN A 119 6.94 8.14 4.22
C ASN A 119 6.12 8.92 5.24
N VAL A 120 6.25 8.56 6.50
CA VAL A 120 5.53 9.17 7.62
C VAL A 120 6.51 9.64 8.70
N ASN A 121 6.09 10.64 9.46
CA ASN A 121 6.83 11.10 10.62
C ASN A 121 6.31 10.41 11.89
N LYS A 122 7.13 10.39 12.94
CA LYS A 122 6.70 9.97 14.27
C LYS A 122 5.78 11.02 14.88
N CYS A 123 4.96 10.58 15.81
CA CYS A 123 4.32 11.48 16.76
C CYS A 123 5.39 12.29 17.51
N SER A 124 5.13 13.58 17.69
CA SER A 124 5.88 14.44 18.59
C SER A 124 5.29 14.34 20.00
N SER A 125 6.15 14.33 21.01
CA SER A 125 5.76 14.51 22.41
C SER A 125 6.70 15.57 23.03
N PRO A 126 6.23 16.38 24.00
CA PRO A 126 7.09 17.28 24.77
C PRO A 126 8.28 16.57 25.43
#